data_AF-A0AAP7W5K5-F1
#
_entry.id   AF-A0AAP7W5K5-F1
#
_cell.length_a   1.000
_cell.length_b   1.000
_cell.length_c   1.000
_cell.angle_alpha   90.00
_cell.angle_beta   90.00
_cell.angle_gamma   90.00
#
_symmetry.space_group_name_H-M   'P 1'
#
loop_
_entity.id
_entity.type
_entity.pdbx_description
1 polymer ?
#
loop_
_entity_poly.entity_id
_entity_poly.type
_entity_poly.pdbx_seq_one_letter_code
_entity_poly.pdbx_strand_id
1 'polypeptide(L)'
;MLFKLSMSGLKSKLQDYIVLLIGLIVSISTFYMFQTLSLNKVFLESNANIGPIVLIFQIGSSLLAIVTFFYIMYANSFLLSLRQKEFGMYMMLGAKKYKVTLLMFLETIILGAASLVIGITSGVGLEGIGQLLMKQLELTGEGYQALYIPSMVVTCIFFFALFVLSASMNSIKLSRISILRLVHAGAQTERGAVKGKMTVVVALLGLILLGIGYASLLYIPQAKNLGTVPTLMALGLIAATVSTYMLFGSLLPVMIKK
;
A
#
# COMPACT_ATOMS: atom_id res chain seq x y z
N MET A 1 30.14 -7.90 8.75
CA MET A 1 29.93 -9.08 7.87
C MET A 1 28.47 -9.25 7.43
N LEU A 2 27.49 -9.27 8.35
CA LEU A 2 26.05 -9.44 8.03
C LEU A 2 25.49 -8.38 7.05
N PHE A 3 25.87 -7.11 7.24
CA PHE A 3 25.45 -6.01 6.36
C PHE A 3 25.99 -6.14 4.92
N LYS A 4 27.22 -6.68 4.78
CA LYS A 4 27.87 -6.90 3.48
C LYS A 4 27.21 -8.05 2.70
N LEU A 5 26.74 -9.08 3.41
CA LEU A 5 25.94 -10.17 2.82
C LEU A 5 24.54 -9.70 2.42
N SER A 6 23.85 -8.90 3.25
CA SER A 6 22.52 -8.35 2.92
C SER A 6 22.55 -7.48 1.65
N MET A 7 23.62 -6.68 1.48
CA MET A 7 23.83 -5.85 0.29
C MET A 7 24.12 -6.65 -0.98
N SER A 8 24.72 -7.85 -0.85
CA SER A 8 25.03 -8.75 -1.97
C SER A 8 23.77 -9.46 -2.49
N GLY A 9 22.88 -9.88 -1.60
CA GLY A 9 21.58 -10.48 -1.97
C GLY A 9 20.68 -9.48 -2.70
N LEU A 10 20.76 -8.20 -2.34
CA LEU A 10 20.01 -7.13 -3.00
C LEU A 10 20.43 -7.00 -4.48
N LYS A 11 21.73 -7.12 -4.77
CA LYS A 11 22.30 -6.99 -6.11
C LYS A 11 21.88 -8.09 -7.09
N SER A 12 21.65 -9.33 -6.63
CA SER A 12 21.36 -10.45 -7.54
C SER A 12 19.89 -10.48 -8.02
N LYS A 13 18.99 -9.79 -7.30
CA LYS A 13 17.54 -9.70 -7.59
C LYS A 13 17.03 -8.26 -7.68
N LEU A 14 17.88 -7.33 -8.13
CA LEU A 14 17.56 -5.90 -8.18
C LEU A 14 16.29 -5.59 -8.97
N GLN A 15 16.01 -6.27 -10.07
CA GLN A 15 14.84 -5.96 -10.90
C GLN A 15 13.52 -6.18 -10.15
N ASP A 16 13.31 -7.36 -9.56
CA ASP A 16 12.11 -7.68 -8.78
C ASP A 16 12.02 -6.79 -7.52
N TYR A 17 13.18 -6.47 -6.94
CA TYR A 17 13.32 -5.62 -5.77
C TYR A 17 12.96 -4.16 -6.05
N ILE A 18 13.40 -3.62 -7.19
CA ILE A 18 13.13 -2.25 -7.63
C ILE A 18 11.64 -2.05 -7.92
N VAL A 19 10.96 -3.02 -8.55
CA VAL A 19 9.52 -2.92 -8.84
C VAL A 19 8.72 -2.75 -7.55
N LEU A 20 9.06 -3.53 -6.52
CA LEU A 20 8.41 -3.42 -5.21
C LEU A 20 8.77 -2.13 -4.47
N LEU A 21 10.02 -1.70 -4.56
CA LEU A 21 10.47 -0.46 -3.93
C LEU A 21 9.79 0.76 -4.59
N ILE A 22 9.59 0.75 -5.91
CA ILE A 22 8.85 1.79 -6.62
C ILE A 22 7.40 1.86 -6.10
N GLY A 23 6.72 0.74 -5.95
CA GLY A 23 5.34 0.77 -5.44
C GLY A 23 5.25 1.25 -3.98
N LEU A 24 6.26 0.94 -3.14
CA LEU A 24 6.37 1.53 -1.79
C LEU A 24 6.56 3.05 -1.86
N ILE A 25 7.46 3.55 -2.71
CA ILE A 25 7.68 4.99 -2.92
C ILE A 25 6.38 5.67 -3.35
N VAL A 26 5.67 5.13 -4.35
CA VAL A 26 4.42 5.69 -4.87
C VAL A 26 3.34 5.73 -3.79
N SER A 27 3.22 4.66 -3.00
CA SER A 27 2.27 4.58 -1.90
C SER A 27 2.56 5.64 -0.80
N ILE A 28 3.83 5.78 -0.40
CA ILE A 28 4.28 6.78 0.58
C ILE A 28 4.05 8.21 0.06
N SER A 29 4.43 8.45 -1.19
CA SER A 29 4.25 9.73 -1.86
C SER A 29 2.78 10.13 -1.94
N THR A 30 1.91 9.21 -2.37
CA THR A 30 0.46 9.47 -2.50
C THR A 30 -0.17 9.71 -1.14
N PHE A 31 0.19 8.91 -0.12
CA PHE A 31 -0.30 9.12 1.25
C PHE A 31 0.14 10.48 1.80
N TYR A 32 1.40 10.87 1.60
CA TYR A 32 1.91 12.17 2.00
C TYR A 32 1.14 13.34 1.34
N MET A 33 0.86 13.23 0.04
CA MET A 33 0.08 14.24 -0.67
C MET A 33 -1.33 14.38 -0.08
N PHE A 34 -2.04 13.27 0.13
CA PHE A 34 -3.37 13.30 0.75
C PHE A 34 -3.34 13.85 2.18
N GLN A 35 -2.31 13.50 2.96
CA GLN A 35 -2.14 14.02 4.30
C GLN A 35 -1.86 15.53 4.31
N THR A 36 -1.14 16.04 3.31
CA THR A 36 -0.89 17.48 3.11
C THR A 36 -2.18 18.21 2.77
N LEU A 37 -3.02 17.66 1.89
CA LEU A 37 -4.35 18.22 1.58
C LEU A 37 -5.30 18.20 2.78
N SER A 38 -5.17 17.18 3.64
CA SER A 38 -6.02 17.01 4.82
C SER A 38 -5.63 17.89 6.02
N LEU A 39 -4.36 18.27 6.16
CA LEU A 39 -3.85 18.98 7.35
C LEU A 39 -3.43 20.44 7.11
N ASN A 40 -3.19 20.86 5.87
CA ASN A 40 -2.72 22.21 5.59
C ASN A 40 -3.85 23.22 5.86
N LYS A 41 -3.74 23.97 6.97
CA LYS A 41 -4.77 24.90 7.44
C LYS A 41 -5.05 26.04 6.46
N VAL A 42 -4.01 26.60 5.84
CA VAL A 42 -4.16 27.72 4.89
C VAL A 42 -4.97 27.28 3.67
N PHE A 43 -4.70 26.06 3.18
CA PHE A 43 -5.45 25.44 2.09
C PHE A 43 -6.91 25.12 2.49
N LEU A 44 -7.13 24.66 3.72
CA LEU A 44 -8.47 24.36 4.21
C LEU A 44 -9.31 25.62 4.44
N GLU A 45 -8.71 26.70 4.92
CA GLU A 45 -9.38 27.99 5.14
C GLU A 45 -9.73 28.68 3.82
N SER A 46 -8.85 28.63 2.82
CA SER A 46 -9.12 29.19 1.48
C SER A 46 -10.23 28.43 0.74
N ASN A 47 -10.44 27.15 1.06
CA ASN A 47 -11.46 26.30 0.43
C ASN A 47 -12.64 25.96 1.36
N ALA A 48 -12.77 26.66 2.50
CA ALA A 48 -13.80 26.39 3.51
C ALA A 48 -15.24 26.56 2.98
N ASN A 49 -15.43 27.37 1.93
CA ASN A 49 -16.72 27.56 1.27
C ASN A 49 -17.17 26.39 0.38
N ILE A 50 -16.31 25.40 0.11
CA ILE A 50 -16.56 24.28 -0.84
C ILE A 50 -17.26 23.08 -0.15
N GLY A 51 -17.79 23.25 1.08
CA GLY A 51 -18.48 22.20 1.84
C GLY A 51 -17.53 21.39 2.73
N PRO A 52 -17.84 20.11 3.09
CA PRO A 52 -17.04 19.31 4.01
C PRO A 52 -15.76 18.75 3.36
N ILE A 53 -14.94 19.62 2.75
CA ILE A 53 -13.72 19.26 2.02
C ILE A 53 -12.68 18.55 2.90
N VAL A 54 -12.59 18.95 4.18
CA VAL A 54 -11.76 18.30 5.20
C VAL A 54 -12.14 16.83 5.34
N LEU A 55 -13.44 16.55 5.38
CA LEU A 55 -13.98 15.23 5.60
C LEU A 55 -13.68 14.31 4.41
N ILE A 56 -13.79 14.84 3.18
CA ILE A 56 -13.43 14.14 1.94
C ILE A 56 -11.97 13.68 1.98
N PHE A 57 -11.04 14.59 2.29
CA PHE A 57 -9.61 14.24 2.36
C PHE A 57 -9.30 13.29 3.52
N GLN A 58 -10.02 13.38 4.64
CA GLN A 58 -9.85 12.48 5.78
C GLN A 58 -10.32 11.05 5.46
N ILE A 59 -11.47 10.89 4.80
CA ILE A 59 -11.94 9.57 4.31
C ILE A 59 -10.94 9.01 3.30
N GLY A 60 -10.47 9.83 2.36
CA GLY A 60 -9.47 9.43 1.36
C GLY A 60 -8.15 8.96 2.00
N SER A 61 -7.62 9.72 2.96
CA SER A 61 -6.41 9.36 3.71
C SER A 61 -6.59 8.05 4.48
N SER A 62 -7.75 7.85 5.13
CA SER A 62 -8.07 6.61 5.84
C SER A 62 -8.13 5.40 4.90
N LEU A 63 -8.73 5.53 3.71
CA LEU A 63 -8.73 4.46 2.73
C LEU A 63 -7.32 4.15 2.21
N LEU A 64 -6.53 5.19 1.89
CA LEU A 64 -5.13 5.03 1.50
C LEU A 64 -4.30 4.33 2.58
N ALA A 65 -4.54 4.63 3.86
CA ALA A 65 -3.90 3.94 4.98
C ALA A 65 -4.16 2.42 4.94
N ILE A 66 -5.42 2.01 4.73
CA ILE A 66 -5.81 0.60 4.65
C ILE A 66 -5.18 -0.08 3.43
N VAL A 67 -5.28 0.53 2.25
CA VAL A 67 -4.70 -0.02 1.01
C VAL A 67 -3.19 -0.20 1.14
N THR A 68 -2.52 0.82 1.68
CA THR A 68 -1.08 0.82 1.90
C THR A 68 -0.65 -0.22 2.92
N PHE A 69 -1.43 -0.43 3.98
CA PHE A 69 -1.19 -1.48 4.97
C PHE A 69 -1.11 -2.86 4.31
N PHE A 70 -2.12 -3.22 3.51
CA PHE A 70 -2.13 -4.50 2.80
C PHE A 70 -0.99 -4.58 1.77
N TYR A 71 -0.70 -3.49 1.08
CA TYR A 71 0.40 -3.44 0.12
C TYR A 71 1.76 -3.69 0.79
N ILE A 72 2.06 -3.04 1.92
CA ILE A 72 3.32 -3.24 2.67
C ILE A 72 3.42 -4.69 3.17
N MET A 73 2.32 -5.25 3.69
CA MET A 73 2.29 -6.65 4.11
C MET A 73 2.61 -7.61 2.96
N TYR A 74 2.02 -7.38 1.78
CA TYR A 74 2.29 -8.17 0.58
C TYR A 74 3.73 -7.98 0.11
N ALA A 75 4.17 -6.73 -0.01
CA ALA A 75 5.53 -6.35 -0.42
C ALA A 75 6.59 -7.06 0.42
N ASN A 76 6.48 -6.96 1.75
CA ASN A 76 7.42 -7.61 2.66
C ASN A 76 7.32 -9.14 2.57
N SER A 77 6.13 -9.71 2.39
CA SER A 77 5.97 -11.16 2.21
C SER A 77 6.54 -11.67 0.88
N PHE A 78 6.56 -10.85 -0.16
CA PHE A 78 7.15 -11.19 -1.46
C PHE A 78 8.67 -11.01 -1.45
N LEU A 79 9.18 -9.95 -0.83
CA LEU A 79 10.63 -9.76 -0.62
C LEU A 79 11.27 -10.94 0.14
N LEU A 80 10.53 -11.51 1.10
CA LEU A 80 10.91 -12.77 1.74
C LEU A 80 11.02 -13.93 0.76
N SER A 81 10.00 -14.14 -0.09
CA SER A 81 9.91 -15.33 -0.95
C SER A 81 11.05 -15.36 -1.97
N LEU A 82 11.48 -14.19 -2.45
CA LEU A 82 12.66 -14.05 -3.32
C LEU A 82 13.96 -14.54 -2.67
N ARG A 83 14.07 -14.46 -1.33
CA ARG A 83 15.31 -14.75 -0.57
C ARG A 83 15.25 -16.06 0.22
N GLN A 84 14.13 -16.78 0.18
CA GLN A 84 13.97 -18.06 0.89
C GLN A 84 15.01 -19.12 0.50
N LYS A 85 15.46 -19.15 -0.76
CA LYS A 85 16.52 -20.07 -1.22
C LYS A 85 17.88 -19.76 -0.59
N GLU A 86 18.23 -18.47 -0.44
CA GLU A 86 19.47 -18.04 0.21
C GLU A 86 19.45 -18.39 1.71
N PHE A 87 18.30 -18.21 2.38
CA PHE A 87 18.15 -18.61 3.78
C PHE A 87 18.20 -20.12 3.99
N GLY A 88 17.65 -20.90 3.06
CA GLY A 88 17.80 -22.36 3.03
C GLY A 88 19.27 -22.77 2.99
N MET A 89 20.06 -22.15 2.13
CA MET A 89 21.51 -22.39 2.01
C MET A 89 22.27 -21.99 3.28
N TYR A 90 21.99 -20.83 3.88
CA TYR A 90 22.65 -20.43 5.13
C TYR A 90 22.35 -21.40 6.28
N MET A 91 21.12 -21.91 6.38
CA MET A 91 20.78 -22.92 7.38
C MET A 91 21.50 -24.25 7.13
N MET A 92 21.69 -24.68 5.88
CA MET A 92 22.47 -25.88 5.55
C MET A 92 23.96 -25.73 5.89
N LEU A 93 24.50 -24.51 5.81
CA LEU A 93 25.88 -24.18 6.23
C LEU A 93 26.03 -24.00 7.76
N GLY A 94 25.01 -24.36 8.55
CA GLY A 94 25.07 -24.31 10.02
C GLY A 94 24.68 -22.97 10.64
N ALA A 95 24.12 -22.02 9.87
CA ALA A 95 23.62 -20.77 10.45
C ALA A 95 22.41 -21.05 11.35
N LYS A 96 22.49 -20.62 12.62
CA LYS A 96 21.37 -20.69 13.57
C LYS A 96 20.19 -19.86 13.04
N LYS A 97 18.98 -20.44 13.05
CA LYS A 97 17.72 -19.80 12.61
C LYS A 97 17.55 -18.36 13.11
N TYR A 98 17.86 -18.11 14.38
CA TYR A 98 17.79 -16.77 14.98
C TYR A 98 18.60 -15.70 14.23
N LYS A 99 19.81 -16.03 13.76
CA LYS A 99 20.67 -15.06 13.04
C LYS A 99 20.09 -14.71 11.67
N VAL A 100 19.45 -15.68 11.02
CA VAL A 100 18.79 -15.50 9.73
C VAL A 100 17.55 -14.62 9.87
N THR A 101 16.74 -14.85 10.90
CA THR A 101 15.57 -14.02 11.21
C THR A 101 15.97 -12.57 11.54
N LEU A 102 17.06 -12.37 12.31
CA LEU A 102 17.55 -11.04 12.65
C LEU A 102 18.07 -10.28 11.42
N LEU A 103 18.78 -10.98 10.51
CA LEU A 103 19.25 -10.37 9.25
C LEU A 103 18.06 -9.88 8.41
N MET A 104 16.97 -10.66 8.35
CA MET A 104 15.77 -10.28 7.61
C MET A 104 15.01 -9.10 8.19
N PHE A 105 14.92 -9.06 9.51
CA PHE A 105 14.34 -7.92 10.21
C PHE A 105 15.11 -6.63 9.90
N LEU A 106 16.44 -6.66 10.02
CA LEU A 106 17.30 -5.51 9.75
C LEU A 106 17.15 -5.02 8.32
N GLU A 107 17.11 -5.95 7.37
CA GLU A 107 16.96 -5.62 5.97
C GLU A 107 15.60 -4.97 5.67
N THR A 108 14.51 -5.53 6.20
CA THR A 108 13.15 -4.98 6.01
C THR A 108 13.07 -3.54 6.53
N ILE A 109 13.73 -3.25 7.66
CA ILE A 109 13.81 -1.90 8.23
C ILE A 109 14.63 -0.96 7.35
N ILE A 110 15.80 -1.39 6.87
CA ILE A 110 16.67 -0.55 6.01
C ILE A 110 15.93 -0.17 4.73
N LEU A 111 15.23 -1.13 4.14
CA LEU A 111 14.45 -0.93 2.91
C LEU A 111 13.23 -0.06 3.14
N GLY A 112 12.53 -0.26 4.26
CA GLY A 112 11.45 0.62 4.70
C GLY A 112 11.91 2.05 4.91
N ALA A 113 13.04 2.25 5.60
CA ALA A 113 13.62 3.56 5.82
C ALA A 113 14.06 4.25 4.51
N ALA A 114 14.72 3.51 3.61
CA ALA A 114 15.12 4.04 2.30
C ALA A 114 13.91 4.46 1.45
N SER A 115 12.87 3.62 1.39
CA SER A 115 11.63 3.94 0.66
C SER A 115 10.86 5.11 1.28
N LEU A 116 10.91 5.28 2.61
CA LEU A 116 10.30 6.42 3.31
C LEU A 116 10.97 7.73 2.94
N VAL A 117 12.30 7.78 2.98
CA VAL A 117 13.06 9.00 2.61
C VAL A 117 12.80 9.37 1.15
N ILE A 118 12.90 8.40 0.24
CA ILE A 118 12.69 8.64 -1.19
C ILE A 118 11.22 8.98 -1.48
N GLY A 119 10.28 8.31 -0.81
CA GLY A 119 8.84 8.53 -0.96
C GLY A 119 8.39 9.93 -0.51
N ILE A 120 8.88 10.40 0.64
CA ILE A 120 8.58 11.78 1.09
C ILE A 120 9.23 12.80 0.15
N THR A 121 10.50 12.59 -0.23
CA THR A 121 11.19 13.51 -1.16
C THR A 121 10.47 13.58 -2.51
N SER A 122 10.04 12.43 -3.04
CA SER A 122 9.23 12.36 -4.26
C SER A 122 7.87 13.03 -4.07
N GLY A 123 7.18 12.81 -2.94
CA GLY A 123 5.88 13.40 -2.65
C GLY A 123 5.92 14.92 -2.55
N VAL A 124 7.00 15.47 -2.00
CA VAL A 124 7.28 16.90 -2.02
C VAL A 124 7.57 17.38 -3.45
N GLY A 125 8.43 16.67 -4.19
CA GLY A 125 8.78 17.01 -5.58
C GLY A 125 7.61 16.95 -6.57
N LEU A 126 6.53 16.27 -6.20
CA LEU A 126 5.28 16.16 -6.97
C LEU A 126 4.31 17.34 -6.71
N GLU A 127 4.77 18.43 -6.09
CA GLU A 127 4.00 19.66 -5.87
C GLU A 127 3.26 20.14 -7.14
N GLY A 128 3.94 20.10 -8.30
CA GLY A 128 3.34 20.50 -9.57
C GLY A 128 2.12 19.66 -9.96
N ILE A 129 2.11 18.37 -9.64
CA ILE A 129 0.94 17.50 -9.85
C ILE A 129 -0.17 17.87 -8.87
N GLY A 130 0.17 18.19 -7.62
CA GLY A 130 -0.78 18.68 -6.62
C GLY A 130 -1.51 19.94 -7.08
N GLN A 131 -0.77 20.92 -7.60
CA GLN A 131 -1.34 22.17 -8.13
C GLN A 131 -2.22 21.93 -9.37
N LEU A 132 -1.82 21.04 -10.27
CA LEU A 132 -2.63 20.65 -11.43
C LEU A 132 -3.95 19.99 -11.02
N LEU A 133 -3.92 19.10 -10.01
CA LEU A 133 -5.13 18.51 -9.45
C LEU A 133 -6.05 19.59 -8.88
N MET A 134 -5.53 20.52 -8.08
CA MET A 134 -6.33 21.61 -7.51
C MET A 134 -7.03 22.44 -8.58
N LYS A 135 -6.33 22.75 -9.67
CA LYS A 135 -6.90 23.46 -10.81
C LYS A 135 -8.04 22.69 -11.48
N GLN A 136 -7.92 21.37 -11.59
CA GLN A 136 -8.98 20.50 -12.12
C GLN A 136 -10.18 20.34 -11.18
N LEU A 137 -9.95 20.45 -9.86
CA LEU A 137 -11.01 20.41 -8.86
C LEU A 137 -11.65 21.79 -8.59
N GLU A 138 -11.29 22.83 -9.35
CA GLU A 138 -11.76 24.22 -9.13
C GLU A 138 -11.48 24.74 -7.71
N LEU A 139 -10.45 24.20 -7.05
CA LEU A 139 -10.02 24.63 -5.72
C LEU A 139 -9.09 25.83 -5.83
N THR A 140 -9.25 26.80 -4.94
CA THR A 140 -8.30 27.90 -4.79
C THR A 140 -6.95 27.32 -4.36
N GLY A 141 -5.96 27.38 -5.26
CA GLY A 141 -4.59 26.93 -5.00
C GLY A 141 -3.81 27.82 -4.01
N GLU A 142 -4.45 28.86 -3.49
CA GLU A 142 -3.88 29.75 -2.48
C GLU A 142 -3.63 28.98 -1.18
N GLY A 143 -2.36 28.87 -0.82
CA GLY A 143 -1.92 28.27 0.45
C GLY A 143 -1.50 26.81 0.40
N TYR A 144 -1.49 26.14 -0.76
CA TYR A 144 -0.89 24.81 -0.84
C TYR A 144 0.63 24.90 -0.69
N GLN A 145 1.12 24.37 0.43
CA GLN A 145 2.54 24.16 0.67
C GLN A 145 2.80 22.66 0.62
N ALA A 146 3.52 22.20 -0.41
CA ALA A 146 3.89 20.80 -0.53
C ALA A 146 4.83 20.35 0.60
N LEU A 147 5.55 21.27 1.24
CA LEU A 147 6.34 21.05 2.45
C LEU A 147 5.54 21.46 3.70
N TYR A 148 4.77 20.53 4.26
CA TYR A 148 4.05 20.77 5.51
C TYR A 148 4.53 19.82 6.62
N ILE A 149 5.16 20.41 7.64
CA ILE A 149 5.82 19.67 8.74
C ILE A 149 4.86 18.70 9.45
N PRO A 150 3.61 19.09 9.81
CA PRO A 150 2.68 18.16 10.45
C PRO A 150 2.34 16.94 9.60
N SER A 151 2.18 17.11 8.28
CA SER A 151 1.90 15.98 7.38
C SER A 151 3.11 15.06 7.26
N MET A 152 4.32 15.62 7.21
CA MET A 152 5.54 14.84 7.18
C MET A 152 5.70 13.99 8.46
N VAL A 153 5.41 14.56 9.63
CA VAL A 153 5.47 13.84 10.92
C VAL A 153 4.43 12.72 10.97
N VAL A 154 3.18 12.98 10.58
CA VAL A 154 2.12 11.95 10.58
C VAL A 154 2.46 10.80 9.63
N THR A 155 2.90 11.12 8.40
CA THR A 155 3.35 10.11 7.43
C THR A 155 4.55 9.32 7.96
N CYS A 156 5.53 9.99 8.56
CA CYS A 156 6.71 9.32 9.09
C CYS A 156 6.35 8.35 10.23
N ILE A 157 5.53 8.78 11.19
CA ILE A 157 5.09 7.93 12.31
C ILE A 157 4.27 6.76 11.80
N PHE A 158 3.32 7.00 10.88
CA PHE A 158 2.45 5.97 10.33
C PHE A 158 3.25 4.89 9.60
N PHE A 159 4.10 5.26 8.64
CA PHE A 159 4.89 4.29 7.90
C PHE A 159 5.95 3.61 8.76
N PHE A 160 6.56 4.32 9.70
CA PHE A 160 7.49 3.70 10.65
C PHE A 160 6.78 2.60 11.48
N ALA A 161 5.60 2.89 12.03
CA ALA A 161 4.80 1.90 12.74
C ALA A 161 4.43 0.71 11.84
N LEU A 162 4.05 0.96 10.58
CA LEU A 162 3.74 -0.10 9.63
C LEU A 162 4.93 -0.98 9.28
N PHE A 163 6.12 -0.40 9.09
CA PHE A 163 7.32 -1.18 8.82
C PHE A 163 7.73 -2.01 10.03
N VAL A 164 7.65 -1.47 11.24
CA VAL A 164 7.94 -2.23 12.48
C VAL A 164 6.93 -3.38 12.66
N LEU A 165 5.64 -3.11 12.47
CA LEU A 165 4.59 -4.12 12.59
C LEU A 165 4.76 -5.21 11.53
N SER A 166 5.00 -4.82 10.28
CA SER A 166 5.20 -5.76 9.17
C SER A 166 6.48 -6.59 9.34
N ALA A 167 7.59 -5.98 9.77
CA ALA A 167 8.83 -6.68 10.07
C ALA A 167 8.66 -7.67 11.23
N SER A 168 7.87 -7.32 12.25
CA SER A 168 7.55 -8.20 13.39
C SER A 168 6.69 -9.38 12.96
N MET A 169 5.60 -9.14 12.21
CA MET A 169 4.76 -10.21 11.66
C MET A 169 5.55 -11.14 10.74
N ASN A 170 6.43 -10.57 9.93
CA ASN A 170 7.32 -11.30 9.04
C ASN A 170 8.28 -12.20 9.83
N SER A 171 8.95 -11.65 10.85
CA SER A 171 9.84 -12.40 11.75
C SER A 171 9.13 -13.60 12.40
N ILE A 172 7.88 -13.42 12.84
CA ILE A 172 7.05 -14.49 13.40
C ILE A 172 6.62 -15.51 12.34
N LYS A 173 6.25 -15.06 11.13
CA LYS A 173 5.88 -15.94 10.01
C LYS A 173 7.08 -16.82 9.64
N LEU A 174 8.28 -16.25 9.55
CA LEU A 174 9.51 -16.97 9.27
C LEU A 174 9.91 -17.94 10.39
N SER A 175 9.71 -17.57 11.66
CA SER A 175 10.02 -18.46 12.79
C SER A 175 9.10 -19.68 12.87
N ARG A 176 7.86 -19.57 12.34
CA ARG A 176 6.86 -20.66 12.31
C ARG A 176 6.91 -21.54 11.07
N ILE A 177 7.65 -21.19 10.01
CA ILE A 177 7.78 -22.04 8.83
C ILE A 177 8.83 -23.14 9.09
N SER A 178 8.47 -24.40 8.85
CA SER A 178 9.39 -25.53 8.91
C SER A 178 10.44 -25.44 7.79
N ILE A 179 11.68 -25.86 8.08
CA ILE A 179 12.83 -25.78 7.15
C ILE A 179 12.49 -26.46 5.80
N LEU A 180 11.74 -27.56 5.87
CA LEU A 180 11.29 -28.35 4.72
C LEU A 180 10.41 -27.56 3.74
N ARG A 181 9.60 -26.63 4.25
CA ARG A 181 8.71 -25.78 3.45
C ARG A 181 9.44 -24.56 2.85
N LEU A 182 10.50 -24.08 3.51
CA LEU A 182 11.38 -23.04 2.94
C LEU A 182 12.18 -23.55 1.73
N VAL A 183 12.67 -24.79 1.77
CA VAL A 183 13.43 -25.41 0.67
C VAL A 183 12.54 -25.70 -0.55
N HIS A 184 11.27 -26.05 -0.32
CA HIS A 184 10.27 -26.28 -1.38
C HIS A 184 9.46 -25.03 -1.77
N ALA A 185 9.72 -23.85 -1.20
CA ALA A 185 8.95 -22.65 -1.50
C ALA A 185 9.10 -22.18 -2.95
N GLY A 186 10.21 -22.53 -3.63
CA GLY A 186 10.37 -22.31 -5.06
C GLY A 186 9.47 -23.20 -5.94
N ALA A 187 8.86 -24.26 -5.40
CA ALA A 187 7.95 -25.17 -6.10
C ALA A 187 6.47 -24.91 -5.78
N GLN A 188 6.18 -24.12 -4.75
CA GLN A 188 4.85 -23.56 -4.51
C GLN A 188 4.80 -22.16 -5.11
N THR A 189 4.76 -22.07 -6.44
CA THR A 189 4.13 -20.93 -7.10
C THR A 189 2.81 -20.69 -6.39
N GLU A 190 2.51 -19.46 -5.96
CA GLU A 190 1.18 -19.10 -5.48
C GLU A 190 0.17 -19.41 -6.60
N ARG A 191 -0.30 -20.66 -6.64
CA ARG A 191 -1.38 -21.08 -7.50
C ARG A 191 -2.66 -20.58 -6.85
N GLY A 192 -2.85 -19.27 -6.89
CA GLY A 192 -4.17 -18.65 -6.87
C GLY A 192 -4.92 -18.93 -8.17
N ALA A 193 -4.84 -20.15 -8.70
CA ALA A 193 -5.70 -20.56 -9.78
C ALA A 193 -7.04 -20.90 -9.13
N VAL A 194 -7.88 -19.89 -8.89
CA VAL A 194 -9.30 -20.11 -8.62
C VAL A 194 -9.86 -20.85 -9.83
N LYS A 195 -9.96 -22.17 -9.72
CA LYS A 195 -10.47 -23.05 -10.75
C LYS A 195 -11.99 -23.13 -10.61
N GLY A 196 -12.71 -22.78 -11.68
CA GLY A 196 -14.09 -23.21 -11.91
C GLY A 196 -15.16 -22.11 -11.83
N LYS A 197 -16.43 -22.55 -11.78
CA LYS A 197 -17.64 -21.71 -11.78
C LYS A 197 -17.64 -20.62 -10.69
N MET A 198 -16.89 -20.83 -9.60
CA MET A 198 -16.74 -19.87 -8.50
C MET A 198 -16.08 -18.55 -8.95
N THR A 199 -15.18 -18.59 -9.93
CA THR A 199 -14.55 -17.39 -10.53
C THR A 199 -15.60 -16.49 -11.18
N VAL A 200 -16.57 -17.08 -11.89
CA VAL A 200 -17.68 -16.35 -12.52
C VAL A 200 -18.61 -15.73 -11.49
N VAL A 201 -18.91 -16.45 -10.39
CA VAL A 201 -19.72 -15.92 -9.29
C VAL A 201 -19.02 -14.73 -8.61
N VAL A 202 -17.72 -14.82 -8.36
CA VAL A 202 -16.93 -13.73 -7.77
C VAL A 202 -16.85 -12.52 -8.71
N ALA A 203 -16.76 -12.73 -10.03
CA ALA A 203 -16.83 -11.63 -11.00
C ALA A 203 -18.18 -10.92 -10.97
N LEU A 204 -19.28 -11.69 -10.95
CA LEU A 204 -20.64 -11.14 -10.97
C LEU A 204 -20.95 -10.38 -9.67
N LEU A 205 -20.53 -10.92 -8.53
CA LEU A 205 -20.62 -10.24 -7.24
C LEU A 205 -19.77 -8.96 -7.21
N GLY A 206 -18.55 -9.01 -7.75
CA GLY A 206 -17.71 -7.83 -7.92
C GLY A 206 -18.34 -6.74 -8.79
N LEU A 207 -19.04 -7.12 -9.87
CA LEU A 207 -19.76 -6.19 -10.74
C LEU A 207 -20.96 -5.53 -10.03
N ILE A 208 -21.73 -6.31 -9.27
CA ILE A 208 -22.83 -5.80 -8.45
C ILE A 208 -22.31 -4.82 -7.41
N LEU A 209 -21.23 -5.18 -6.72
CA LEU A 209 -20.64 -4.35 -5.68
C LEU A 209 -20.04 -3.05 -6.26
N LEU A 210 -19.51 -3.09 -7.49
CA LEU A 210 -19.08 -1.90 -8.22
C LEU A 210 -20.28 -1.01 -8.56
N GLY A 211 -21.39 -1.61 -9.00
CA GLY A 211 -22.64 -0.91 -9.26
C GLY A 211 -23.20 -0.22 -8.01
N ILE A 212 -23.18 -0.90 -6.85
CA ILE A 212 -23.55 -0.32 -5.56
C ILE A 212 -22.62 0.83 -5.19
N GLY A 213 -21.31 0.68 -5.40
CA GLY A 213 -20.32 1.73 -5.17
C GLY A 213 -20.63 2.98 -5.99
N TYR A 214 -20.82 2.85 -7.31
CA TYR A 214 -21.17 3.98 -8.17
C TYR A 214 -22.54 4.57 -7.85
N ALA A 215 -23.55 3.74 -7.57
CA ALA A 215 -24.86 4.21 -7.16
C ALA A 215 -24.76 5.06 -5.89
N SER A 216 -24.02 4.60 -4.88
CA SER A 216 -23.82 5.36 -3.64
C SER A 216 -23.17 6.73 -3.87
N LEU A 217 -22.29 6.86 -4.86
CA LEU A 217 -21.68 8.15 -5.23
C LEU A 217 -22.66 9.06 -5.99
N LEU A 218 -23.54 8.51 -6.82
CA LEU A 218 -24.57 9.28 -7.54
C LEU A 218 -25.68 9.82 -6.64
N TYR A 219 -25.94 9.19 -5.49
CA TYR A 219 -26.91 9.67 -4.50
C TYR A 219 -26.35 10.75 -3.56
N ILE A 220 -25.05 11.06 -3.61
CA ILE A 220 -24.41 12.12 -2.80
C ILE A 220 -25.03 13.51 -3.02
N PRO A 221 -25.28 13.99 -4.26
CA PRO A 221 -25.86 15.32 -4.49
C PRO A 221 -27.32 15.43 -4.00
N GLN A 222 -28.00 14.29 -3.83
CA GLN A 222 -29.40 14.21 -3.42
C GLN A 222 -29.56 14.09 -1.90
N ALA A 223 -28.47 13.83 -1.17
CA ALA A 223 -28.47 13.71 0.28
C ALA A 223 -28.51 15.09 0.94
N LYS A 224 -29.69 15.50 1.44
CA LYS A 224 -29.89 16.77 2.16
C LYS A 224 -29.24 16.84 3.55
N ASN A 225 -28.80 15.71 4.10
CA ASN A 225 -28.27 15.62 5.47
C ASN A 225 -26.73 15.57 5.46
N LEU A 226 -26.10 16.51 6.17
CA LEU A 226 -24.65 16.63 6.33
C LEU A 226 -23.99 15.35 6.90
N GLY A 227 -24.73 14.55 7.67
CA GLY A 227 -24.24 13.30 8.26
C GLY A 227 -24.27 12.09 7.32
N THR A 228 -25.10 12.11 6.26
CA THR A 228 -25.25 10.98 5.34
C THR A 228 -24.26 11.04 4.18
N VAL A 229 -23.80 12.23 3.80
CA VAL A 229 -22.79 12.42 2.74
C VAL A 229 -21.47 11.67 3.04
N PRO A 230 -20.89 11.78 4.25
CA PRO A 230 -19.69 11.01 4.64
C PRO A 230 -19.84 9.50 4.53
N THR A 231 -21.00 8.97 4.93
CA THR A 231 -21.22 7.52 5.02
C THR A 231 -21.43 6.92 3.63
N LEU A 232 -22.19 7.59 2.75
CA LEU A 232 -22.31 7.17 1.35
C LEU A 232 -20.97 7.23 0.63
N MET A 233 -20.16 8.25 0.89
CA MET A 233 -18.83 8.38 0.29
C MET A 233 -17.89 7.27 0.76
N ALA A 234 -17.79 7.00 2.07
CA ALA A 234 -16.98 5.93 2.60
C ALA A 234 -17.42 4.56 2.07
N LEU A 235 -18.73 4.31 2.03
CA LEU A 235 -19.30 3.09 1.46
C LEU A 235 -18.91 2.93 -0.02
N GLY A 236 -19.07 3.98 -0.83
CA GLY A 236 -18.73 3.96 -2.26
C GLY A 236 -17.26 3.66 -2.51
N LEU A 237 -16.36 4.31 -1.76
CA LEU A 237 -14.92 4.13 -1.85
C LEU A 237 -14.48 2.71 -1.43
N ILE A 238 -15.01 2.19 -0.32
CA ILE A 238 -14.71 0.83 0.15
C ILE A 238 -15.26 -0.20 -0.83
N ALA A 239 -16.53 -0.05 -1.24
CA ALA A 239 -17.18 -0.95 -2.19
C ALA A 239 -16.41 -0.99 -3.51
N ALA A 240 -16.01 0.16 -4.07
CA ALA A 240 -15.23 0.22 -5.30
C ALA A 240 -13.87 -0.48 -5.16
N THR A 241 -13.18 -0.29 -4.04
CA THR A 241 -11.87 -0.91 -3.77
C THR A 241 -12.00 -2.44 -3.69
N VAL A 242 -12.97 -2.94 -2.90
CA VAL A 242 -13.23 -4.38 -2.76
C VAL A 242 -13.66 -4.99 -4.10
N SER A 243 -14.52 -4.30 -4.84
CA SER A 243 -14.98 -4.73 -6.17
C SER A 243 -13.83 -4.87 -7.14
N THR A 244 -12.90 -3.90 -7.14
CA THR A 244 -11.70 -3.93 -7.97
C THR A 244 -10.86 -5.17 -7.66
N TYR A 245 -10.60 -5.46 -6.38
CA TYR A 245 -9.86 -6.65 -5.98
C TYR A 245 -10.54 -7.95 -6.43
N MET A 246 -11.86 -8.06 -6.25
CA MET A 246 -12.64 -9.23 -6.68
C MET A 246 -12.64 -9.41 -8.20
N LEU A 247 -12.78 -8.31 -8.95
CA LEU A 247 -12.78 -8.33 -10.42
C LEU A 247 -11.40 -8.72 -10.96
N PHE A 248 -10.32 -8.11 -10.48
CA PHE A 248 -8.96 -8.49 -10.89
C PHE A 248 -8.64 -9.94 -10.50
N GLY A 249 -9.00 -10.35 -9.29
CA GLY A 249 -8.82 -11.74 -8.84
C GLY A 249 -9.59 -12.76 -9.67
N SER A 250 -10.66 -12.34 -10.36
CA SER A 250 -11.45 -13.22 -11.23
C SER A 250 -11.04 -13.15 -12.71
N LEU A 251 -10.75 -11.96 -13.24
CA LEU A 251 -10.38 -11.77 -14.64
C LEU A 251 -8.98 -12.28 -14.98
N LEU A 252 -8.00 -12.03 -14.10
CA LEU A 252 -6.59 -12.41 -14.34
C LEU A 252 -6.43 -13.92 -14.58
N PRO A 253 -7.01 -14.82 -13.75
CA PRO A 253 -6.93 -16.27 -14.00
C PRO A 253 -7.60 -16.73 -15.30
N VAL A 254 -8.59 -15.99 -15.81
CA VAL A 254 -9.28 -16.30 -17.08
C VAL A 254 -8.43 -15.87 -18.28
N MET A 255 -7.81 -14.67 -18.21
CA MET A 255 -6.94 -14.17 -19.28
C MET A 255 -5.61 -14.93 -19.39
N ILE A 256 -5.01 -15.31 -18.26
CA ILE A 256 -3.72 -16.04 -18.20
C ILE A 256 -3.88 -17.50 -18.63
N LYS A 257 -5.11 -18.00 -18.78
CA LYS A 257 -5.39 -19.39 -19.20
C LYS A 257 -5.35 -19.63 -20.71
N LYS A 258 -4.73 -18.73 -21.49
CA LYS A 258 -4.41 -18.95 -22.90
C LYS A 258 -2.95 -19.36 -23.08
#